data_AF-A0A3E2C954-F1
#
_entry.id   AF-A0A3E2C954-F1
#
_cell.length_a   1.000
_cell.length_b   1.000
_cell.length_c   1.000
_cell.angle_alpha   90.00
_cell.angle_beta   90.00
_cell.angle_gamma   90.00
#
_symmetry.space_group_name_H-M   'P 1'
#
loop_
_entity.id
_entity.type
_entity.pdbx_description
1 polymer ?
#
loop_
_entity_poly.entity_id
_entity_poly.type
_entity_poly.pdbx_seq_one_letter_code
_entity_poly.pdbx_strand_id
1 'polypeptide(L)'
;AAAAARFGMECEIFMGALDCERQKLNVFRMTLLGAKVHAVQEGTKTLKDAVTAAFMDYAQHLDDTFYIVGSAVGPYPYPQMVRDFQSVISKESRRQIL
;
A
#
# COMPACT_ATOMS: atom_id res chain seq x y z
N ALA A 1 5.39 -4.84 0.42
CA ALA A 1 6.39 -5.74 1.02
C ALA A 1 6.38 -7.13 0.37
N ALA A 2 5.47 -8.04 0.72
CA ALA A 2 5.56 -9.45 0.29
C ALA A 2 5.56 -9.65 -1.24
N ALA A 3 4.66 -8.98 -1.97
CA ALA A 3 4.62 -9.03 -3.44
C ALA A 3 5.92 -8.48 -4.05
N ALA A 4 6.39 -7.31 -3.59
CA ALA A 4 7.65 -6.73 -4.07
C ALA A 4 8.83 -7.68 -3.84
N ALA A 5 8.96 -8.26 -2.64
CA ALA A 5 9.97 -9.26 -2.33
C ALA A 5 9.89 -10.49 -3.25
N ARG A 6 8.67 -10.98 -3.53
CA ARG A 6 8.44 -12.14 -4.41
C ARG A 6 8.89 -11.88 -5.86
N PHE A 7 8.77 -10.64 -6.32
CA PHE A 7 9.11 -10.20 -7.67
C PHE A 7 10.48 -9.52 -7.76
N GLY A 8 11.25 -9.45 -6.67
CA GLY A 8 12.58 -8.81 -6.64
C GLY A 8 12.53 -7.30 -6.87
N MET A 9 11.45 -6.64 -6.47
CA MET A 9 11.27 -5.19 -6.58
C MET A 9 11.63 -4.49 -5.28
N GLU A 10 12.17 -3.27 -5.38
CA GLU A 10 12.30 -2.37 -4.24
C GLU A 10 10.93 -1.94 -3.74
N CYS A 11 10.81 -1.69 -2.42
CA CYS A 11 9.54 -1.35 -1.79
C CYS A 11 9.73 -0.32 -0.69
N GLU A 12 9.28 0.90 -0.95
CA GLU A 12 9.16 1.99 0.01
C GLU A 12 7.71 2.01 0.55
N ILE A 13 7.53 2.10 1.87
CA ILE A 13 6.22 2.11 2.54
C ILE A 13 6.13 3.32 3.45
N PHE A 14 5.16 4.20 3.19
CA PHE A 14 4.85 5.32 4.06
C PHE A 14 3.77 4.91 5.06
N MET A 15 4.01 5.16 6.33
CA MET A 15 3.08 4.83 7.41
C MET A 15 3.11 5.93 8.45
N GLY A 16 1.94 6.36 8.94
CA GLY A 16 1.85 7.38 9.97
C GLY A 16 2.60 6.96 11.23
N ALA A 17 3.40 7.85 11.83
CA ALA A 17 4.24 7.48 12.97
C ALA A 17 3.46 6.90 14.16
N LEU A 18 2.22 7.36 14.40
CA LEU A 18 1.38 6.79 15.44
C LEU A 18 0.93 5.37 15.08
N ASP A 19 0.67 5.11 13.81
CA ASP A 19 0.31 3.78 13.32
C ASP A 19 1.52 2.82 13.35
N CYS A 20 2.73 3.31 13.04
CA CYS A 20 3.97 2.54 13.23
C CYS A 20 4.13 2.06 14.68
N GLU A 21 3.89 2.95 15.65
CA GLU A 21 3.95 2.61 17.07
C GLU A 21 2.86 1.60 17.48
N ARG A 22 1.65 1.73 16.94
CA ARG A 22 0.54 0.80 17.21
C ARG A 22 0.73 -0.56 16.54
N GLN A 23 1.45 -0.60 15.42
CA GLN A 23 1.56 -1.77 14.54
C GLN A 23 3.02 -2.22 14.36
N LYS A 24 3.83 -2.14 15.42
CA LYS A 24 5.28 -2.49 15.40
C LYS A 24 5.58 -3.84 14.78
N LEU A 25 4.75 -4.86 15.04
CA LEU A 25 4.94 -6.19 14.47
C LEU A 25 4.79 -6.20 12.95
N ASN A 26 3.88 -5.38 12.40
CA ASN A 26 3.73 -5.26 10.96
C ASN A 26 4.87 -4.46 10.35
N VAL A 27 5.35 -3.40 11.01
CA VAL A 27 6.58 -2.70 10.60
C VAL A 27 7.75 -3.67 10.53
N PHE A 28 7.96 -4.47 11.59
CA PHE A 28 9.00 -5.49 11.64
C PHE A 28 8.87 -6.51 10.49
N ARG A 29 7.67 -7.02 10.21
CA ARG A 29 7.44 -7.95 9.08
C ARG A 29 7.75 -7.31 7.73
N MET A 30 7.41 -6.04 7.54
CA MET A 30 7.71 -5.31 6.31
C MET A 30 9.22 -5.15 6.12
N THR A 31 9.94 -4.77 7.18
CA THR A 31 11.41 -4.67 7.17
C THR A 31 12.09 -6.02 6.95
N LEU A 32 11.58 -7.10 7.56
CA LEU A 32 12.09 -8.46 7.35
C LEU A 32 11.96 -8.91 5.87
N LEU A 33 10.93 -8.41 5.18
CA LEU A 33 10.73 -8.63 3.74
C LEU A 33 11.55 -7.68 2.85
N GLY A 34 12.44 -6.88 3.44
CA GLY A 34 13.32 -5.95 2.72
C GLY A 34 12.66 -4.62 2.34
N ALA A 35 11.43 -4.34 2.78
CA ALA A 35 10.81 -3.04 2.54
C ALA A 35 11.36 -1.98 3.52
N LYS A 36 11.57 -0.78 3.01
CA LYS A 36 11.90 0.40 3.82
C LYS A 36 10.59 1.04 4.29
N VAL A 37 10.49 1.32 5.58
CA VAL A 37 9.27 1.90 6.19
C VAL A 37 9.58 3.32 6.67
N HIS A 38 8.90 4.29 6.08
CA HIS A 38 9.00 5.71 6.42
C HIS A 38 7.89 6.09 7.40
N ALA A 39 8.29 6.44 8.62
CA ALA A 39 7.37 6.93 9.63
C ALA A 39 7.06 8.41 9.39
N VAL A 40 5.85 8.70 8.88
CA VAL A 40 5.39 10.07 8.58
C VAL A 40 5.08 10.80 9.88
N GLN A 41 5.78 11.91 10.11
CA GLN A 41 5.72 12.68 11.35
C GLN A 41 4.81 13.91 11.23
N GLU A 42 4.46 14.29 10.01
CA GLU A 42 3.63 15.44 9.69
C GLU A 42 2.15 15.18 9.98
N GLY A 43 1.41 16.28 10.20
CA GLY A 43 -0.04 16.25 10.34
C GLY A 43 -0.51 15.42 11.54
N THR A 44 -1.50 14.57 11.31
CA THR A 44 -2.11 13.72 12.36
C THR A 44 -1.30 12.44 12.63
N LYS A 45 -0.24 12.17 11.85
CA LYS A 45 0.62 10.99 11.94
C LYS A 45 -0.16 9.67 11.75
N THR A 46 -1.18 9.68 10.91
CA THR A 46 -2.02 8.52 10.60
C THR A 46 -2.09 8.26 9.09
N LEU A 47 -2.93 7.30 8.68
CA LEU A 47 -3.14 6.89 7.28
C LEU A 47 -3.27 8.06 6.28
N LYS A 48 -4.04 9.12 6.60
CA LYS A 48 -4.24 10.24 5.66
C LYS A 48 -2.91 10.93 5.30
N ASP A 49 -2.07 11.14 6.30
CA ASP A 49 -0.77 11.80 6.11
C ASP A 49 0.18 10.87 5.34
N ALA A 50 0.15 9.57 5.64
CA ALA A 50 0.91 8.55 4.93
C ALA A 50 0.56 8.46 3.44
N VAL A 51 -0.73 8.52 3.09
CA VAL A 51 -1.20 8.54 1.71
C VAL A 51 -0.69 9.77 0.97
N THR A 52 -0.71 10.93 1.64
CA THR A 52 -0.24 12.20 1.07
C THR A 52 1.27 12.13 0.80
N ALA A 53 2.06 11.67 1.77
CA ALA A 53 3.51 11.53 1.63
C ALA A 53 3.88 10.55 0.50
N ALA A 54 3.23 9.39 0.43
CA ALA A 54 3.47 8.41 -0.63
C ALA A 54 3.15 8.95 -2.03
N PHE A 55 2.08 9.74 -2.16
CA PHE A 55 1.72 10.34 -3.44
C PHE A 55 2.69 11.45 -3.86
N MET A 56 3.17 12.25 -2.89
CA MET A 56 4.20 13.27 -3.15
C MET A 56 5.53 12.63 -3.56
N ASP A 57 5.92 11.54 -2.92
CA ASP A 57 7.12 10.77 -3.27
C ASP A 57 7.01 10.18 -4.68
N TYR A 58 5.86 9.56 -5.01
CA TYR A 58 5.59 9.06 -6.36
C TYR A 58 5.66 10.17 -7.43
N ALA A 59 5.11 11.36 -7.13
CA ALA A 59 5.17 12.49 -8.07
C ALA A 59 6.59 12.96 -8.40
N GLN A 60 7.58 12.64 -7.56
CA GLN A 60 9.00 12.94 -7.79
C GLN A 60 9.75 11.80 -8.49
N HIS A 61 9.18 10.58 -8.53
CA HIS A 61 9.83 9.36 -9.03
C HIS A 61 8.95 8.64 -10.08
N LEU A 62 8.33 9.40 -10.99
CA LEU A 62 7.37 8.86 -11.96
C LEU A 62 7.97 7.84 -12.96
N ASP A 63 9.27 7.90 -13.20
CA ASP A 63 9.94 7.11 -14.25
C ASP A 63 10.33 5.69 -13.79
N ASP A 64 10.50 5.47 -12.48
CA ASP A 64 11.01 4.21 -11.92
C ASP A 64 10.12 3.61 -10.82
N THR A 65 9.11 4.36 -10.37
CA THR A 65 8.26 3.96 -9.24
C THR A 65 6.82 3.77 -9.66
N PHE A 66 6.19 2.69 -9.21
CA PHE A 66 4.74 2.47 -9.36
C PHE A 66 4.03 2.66 -8.03
N TYR A 67 3.08 3.59 -7.97
CA TYR A 67 2.29 3.83 -6.76
C TYR A 67 1.21 2.77 -6.56
N ILE A 68 1.30 2.02 -5.46
CA ILE A 68 0.33 0.97 -5.11
C ILE A 68 -0.72 1.52 -4.13
N VAL A 69 -1.96 1.67 -4.62
CA VAL A 69 -3.11 2.02 -3.77
C VAL A 69 -3.70 0.78 -3.11
N GLY A 70 -3.91 0.84 -1.79
CA GLY A 70 -4.36 -0.31 -0.99
C GLY A 70 -5.89 -0.55 -0.94
N SER A 71 -6.70 0.26 -1.62
CA SER A 71 -8.17 0.15 -1.62
C SER A 71 -8.79 0.69 -2.91
N ALA A 72 -10.08 0.44 -3.16
CA ALA A 72 -10.80 0.90 -4.34
C ALA A 72 -11.15 2.40 -4.24
N VAL A 73 -10.12 3.23 -4.13
CA VAL A 73 -10.17 4.69 -3.93
C VAL A 73 -9.11 5.36 -4.80
N GLY A 74 -9.06 6.69 -4.77
CA GLY A 74 -8.11 7.48 -5.56
C GLY A 74 -8.61 7.80 -6.97
N PRO A 75 -7.77 8.45 -7.80
CA PRO A 75 -8.15 8.82 -9.16
C PRO A 75 -8.22 7.60 -10.07
N TYR A 76 -8.89 7.75 -11.22
CA TYR A 76 -8.75 6.79 -12.31
C TYR A 76 -7.25 6.60 -12.64
N PRO A 77 -6.76 5.36 -12.82
CA PRO A 77 -7.51 4.09 -12.95
C PRO A 77 -7.66 3.25 -11.67
N TYR A 78 -7.21 3.72 -10.49
CA TYR A 78 -7.06 2.88 -9.29
C TYR A 78 -8.35 2.23 -8.78
N PRO A 79 -9.51 2.91 -8.66
CA PRO A 79 -10.73 2.28 -8.16
C PRO A 79 -11.18 1.10 -9.02
N GLN A 80 -11.10 1.24 -10.34
CA GLN A 80 -11.48 0.19 -11.28
C GLN A 80 -10.48 -0.98 -11.23
N MET A 81 -9.19 -0.67 -11.22
CA MET A 81 -8.12 -1.66 -11.16
C MET A 81 -8.22 -2.53 -9.90
N VAL A 82 -8.39 -1.92 -8.72
CA VAL A 82 -8.51 -2.64 -7.44
C VAL A 82 -9.77 -3.50 -7.41
N ARG A 83 -10.91 -2.96 -7.88
CA ARG A 83 -12.16 -3.73 -8.02
C ARG A 83 -11.96 -4.96 -8.88
N ASP A 84 -11.32 -4.80 -10.04
CA ASP A 84 -11.17 -5.88 -11.01
C ASP A 84 -10.22 -6.97 -10.49
N PHE A 85 -9.10 -6.59 -9.84
CA PHE A 85 -8.21 -7.54 -9.18
C PHE A 85 -8.87 -8.29 -8.01
N GLN A 86 -9.75 -7.63 -7.26
CA GLN A 86 -10.49 -8.26 -6.16
C GLN A 86 -11.75 -9.01 -6.60
N SER A 87 -12.15 -8.91 -7.88
CA SER A 87 -13.40 -9.51 -8.40
C SER A 87 -13.47 -11.02 -8.28
N VAL A 88 -12.32 -11.69 -8.12
CA VAL A 88 -12.22 -13.14 -7.92
C VAL A 88 -13.01 -13.60 -6.70
N ILE A 89 -13.03 -12.81 -5.63
CA ILE A 89 -13.75 -13.11 -4.39
C ILE A 89 -15.23 -13.36 -4.70
N SER A 90 -15.90 -12.39 -5.32
CA SER A 90 -17.33 -12.49 -5.62
C SER A 90 -17.64 -13.58 -6.66
N LYS A 91 -16.74 -13.81 -7.63
CA LYS A 91 -16.91 -14.87 -8.64
C LYS A 91 -16.88 -16.26 -8.00
N GLU A 92 -15.94 -16.50 -7.08
CA GLU A 92 -15.82 -17.75 -6.35
C GLU A 92 -16.97 -17.93 -5.36
N SER A 93 -17.30 -16.89 -4.58
CA SER A 93 -18.43 -16.94 -3.64
C SER A 93 -19.75 -17.27 -4.32
N ARG A 94 -20.02 -16.68 -5.50
CA ARG A 94 -21.22 -17.00 -6.29
C ARG A 94 -21.24 -18.46 -6.70
N ARG A 95 -20.14 -19.00 -7.24
CA ARG A 95 -20.05 -20.42 -7.64
C ARG A 95 -20.23 -21.38 -6.46
N GLN A 96 -19.84 -20.97 -5.25
CA GLN A 96 -19.95 -21.80 -4.06
C GLN A 96 -21.39 -21.88 -3.51
N ILE A 97 -22.22 -20.87 -3.76
CA ILE A 97 -23.54 -20.73 -3.12
C ILE A 97 -24.73 -20.68 -4.09
N LEU A 98 -24.50 -20.34 -5.36
CA LEU A 98 -25.49 -20.33 -6.45
C LEU A 98 -25.17 -21.45 -7.44
#